data_AF-A0A1I0LFW2-F1
#
_entry.id   AF-A0A1I0LFW2-F1
#
_cell.length_a   1.000
_cell.length_b   1.000
_cell.length_c   1.000
_cell.angle_alpha   90.00
_cell.angle_beta   90.00
_cell.angle_gamma   90.00
#
_symmetry.space_group_name_H-M   'P 1'
#
loop_
_entity.id
_entity.type
_entity.pdbx_description
1 polymer ?
#
loop_
_entity_poly.entity_id
_entity_poly.type
_entity_poly.pdbx_seq_one_letter_code
_entity_poly.pdbx_strand_id
1 'polypeptide(L)'
;MSKSTEFNAEPLRVSVTVRLDESSSATEKDVERFLSKVTVLENGCWTWTGTTNKPYGKNKHILSYGRFNFQGKLWVAHRWLWEQINGPVPEGLVLDHFLANHGECIGAKCVNPDHLEPTTFGENIRRGNGACARNARKTACPKGHEYDGKDKRGFRTCSTCAESSRVKAKQKAESLKAVAA
;
A
#
# COMPACT_ATOMS: atom_id res chain seq x y z
N MET A 1 0.44 -32.05 16.13
CA MET A 1 -1.02 -31.81 16.15
C MET A 1 -1.23 -30.30 16.19
N SER A 2 -1.60 -29.67 15.08
CA SER A 2 -1.87 -28.24 15.03
C SER A 2 -3.14 -27.95 15.83
N LYS A 3 -3.05 -27.13 16.88
CA LYS A 3 -4.22 -26.65 17.62
C LYS A 3 -4.76 -25.40 16.92
N SER A 4 -6.06 -25.41 16.67
CA SER A 4 -6.84 -24.32 16.09
C SER A 4 -7.65 -23.69 17.23
N THR A 5 -7.33 -22.46 17.61
CA THR A 5 -8.07 -21.72 18.66
C THR A 5 -8.80 -20.56 18.00
N GLU A 6 -10.10 -20.39 18.29
CA GLU A 6 -10.94 -19.28 17.81
C GLU A 6 -10.94 -18.12 18.81
N PHE A 7 -10.77 -16.88 18.35
CA PHE A 7 -10.75 -15.68 19.19
C PHE A 7 -11.83 -14.67 18.81
N ASN A 8 -12.46 -14.01 19.79
CA ASN A 8 -13.66 -13.18 19.60
C ASN A 8 -13.38 -11.67 19.73
N ALA A 9 -13.87 -10.85 18.80
CA ALA A 9 -14.01 -9.39 18.93
C ALA A 9 -15.49 -8.98 18.75
N GLU A 10 -16.04 -8.20 19.69
CA GLU A 10 -17.42 -7.66 19.63
C GLU A 10 -17.43 -6.14 19.32
N PRO A 11 -18.45 -5.59 18.61
CA PRO A 11 -19.57 -6.26 17.95
C PRO A 11 -19.35 -6.31 16.43
N LEU A 12 -18.78 -7.43 15.97
CA LEU A 12 -19.00 -8.14 14.70
C LEU A 12 -18.09 -9.37 14.83
N ARG A 13 -18.68 -10.52 15.17
CA ARG A 13 -17.95 -11.75 15.55
C ARG A 13 -17.08 -12.21 14.38
N VAL A 14 -15.76 -12.25 14.59
CA VAL A 14 -14.84 -12.94 13.68
C VAL A 14 -13.98 -13.86 14.51
N SER A 15 -14.03 -15.15 14.20
CA SER A 15 -13.20 -16.19 14.78
C SER A 15 -11.91 -16.28 13.96
N VAL A 16 -10.78 -16.00 14.59
CA VAL A 16 -9.47 -16.19 13.96
C VAL A 16 -8.92 -17.54 14.35
N THR A 17 -8.62 -18.41 13.39
CA THR A 17 -7.85 -19.64 13.66
C THR A 17 -6.37 -19.38 13.40
N VAL A 18 -5.58 -19.30 14.47
CA VAL A 18 -4.11 -19.18 14.39
C VAL A 18 -3.46 -20.56 14.45
N ARG A 19 -2.31 -20.70 13.78
CA ARG A 19 -1.41 -21.84 13.93
C ARG A 19 -0.51 -21.60 15.13
N LEU A 20 -0.88 -22.20 16.26
CA LEU A 20 -0.01 -22.29 17.44
C LEU A 20 0.64 -23.68 17.42
N ASP A 21 1.61 -23.88 16.52
CA ASP A 21 2.45 -25.07 16.53
C ASP A 21 3.74 -24.84 17.35
N GLU A 22 4.54 -25.89 17.53
CA GLU A 22 5.78 -25.84 18.33
C GLU A 22 6.85 -24.88 17.76
N SER A 23 6.67 -24.39 16.53
CA SER A 23 7.54 -23.38 15.91
C SER A 23 7.03 -21.95 16.08
N SER A 24 5.77 -21.77 16.48
CA SER A 24 5.16 -20.47 16.74
C SER A 24 5.53 -19.98 18.14
N SER A 25 6.20 -18.82 18.22
CA SER A 25 6.55 -18.21 19.51
C SER A 25 5.39 -17.46 20.15
N ALA A 26 4.24 -17.32 19.49
CA ALA A 26 3.08 -16.59 19.98
C ALA A 26 2.18 -17.46 20.86
N THR A 27 1.59 -16.85 21.89
CA THR A 27 0.61 -17.52 22.76
C THR A 27 -0.81 -17.07 22.45
N GLU A 28 -1.82 -17.79 22.96
CA GLU A 28 -3.23 -17.37 22.86
C GLU A 28 -3.45 -15.97 23.43
N LYS A 29 -2.82 -15.64 24.56
CA LYS A 29 -2.87 -14.30 25.17
C LYS A 29 -2.29 -13.20 24.27
N ASP A 30 -1.29 -13.52 23.44
CA ASP A 30 -0.75 -12.55 22.48
C ASP A 30 -1.74 -12.23 21.37
N VAL A 31 -2.49 -13.24 20.92
CA VAL A 31 -3.55 -13.09 19.91
C VAL A 31 -4.72 -12.31 20.48
N GLU A 32 -5.15 -12.60 21.71
CA GLU A 32 -6.17 -11.80 22.42
C GLU A 32 -5.74 -10.34 22.59
N ARG A 33 -4.48 -10.11 22.98
CA ARG A 33 -3.90 -8.76 23.09
C ARG A 33 -3.82 -8.04 21.75
N PHE A 34 -3.69 -8.78 20.65
CA PHE A 34 -3.75 -8.21 19.30
C PHE A 34 -5.20 -7.84 18.95
N LEU A 35 -6.14 -8.78 19.12
CA LEU A 35 -7.54 -8.61 18.72
C LEU A 35 -8.30 -7.59 19.57
N SER A 36 -7.91 -7.36 20.81
CA SER A 36 -8.44 -6.23 21.61
C SER A 36 -8.14 -4.84 21.00
N LYS A 37 -7.27 -4.77 19.98
CA LYS A 37 -6.95 -3.55 19.21
C LYS A 37 -7.52 -3.60 17.79
N VAL A 38 -8.52 -4.44 17.57
CA VAL A 38 -9.18 -4.61 16.27
C VAL A 38 -10.65 -4.25 16.41
N THR A 39 -11.12 -3.39 15.51
CA THR A 39 -12.54 -3.08 15.33
C THR A 39 -12.97 -3.51 13.95
N VAL A 40 -13.98 -4.38 13.87
CA VAL A 40 -14.50 -4.88 12.61
C VAL A 40 -15.53 -3.89 12.07
N LEU A 41 -15.37 -3.51 10.81
CA LEU A 41 -16.28 -2.61 10.10
C LEU A 41 -17.33 -3.42 9.33
N GLU A 42 -18.46 -2.78 8.99
CA GLU A 42 -19.55 -3.38 8.21
C GLU A 42 -19.09 -3.91 6.84
N ASN A 43 -18.04 -3.33 6.26
CA ASN A 43 -17.45 -3.78 4.99
C ASN A 43 -16.45 -4.96 5.15
N GLY A 44 -16.41 -5.61 6.31
CA GLY A 44 -15.51 -6.75 6.58
C GLY A 44 -14.06 -6.37 6.89
N CYS A 45 -13.70 -5.07 6.86
CA CYS A 45 -12.35 -4.64 7.25
C CYS A 45 -12.14 -4.78 8.75
N TRP A 46 -10.95 -5.24 9.15
CA TRP A 46 -10.52 -5.28 10.54
C TRP A 46 -9.62 -4.09 10.80
N THR A 47 -10.18 -3.03 11.37
CA THR A 47 -9.45 -1.78 11.62
C THR A 47 -8.54 -1.92 12.84
N TRP A 48 -7.25 -1.67 12.65
CA TRP A 48 -6.30 -1.53 13.74
C TRP A 48 -6.53 -0.21 14.50
N THR A 49 -6.79 -0.32 15.80
CA THR A 49 -6.97 0.82 16.71
C THR A 49 -5.77 1.08 17.62
N GLY A 50 -4.75 0.23 17.56
CA GLY A 50 -3.50 0.40 18.30
C GLY A 50 -2.55 1.44 17.68
N THR A 51 -1.31 1.45 18.18
CA THR A 51 -0.26 2.36 17.69
C THR A 51 -0.01 2.17 16.19
N THR A 52 0.23 3.26 15.47
CA THR A 52 0.69 3.25 14.08
C THR A 52 2.09 3.85 13.97
N ASN A 53 2.80 3.62 12.87
CA ASN A 53 4.02 4.39 12.61
C ASN A 53 3.69 5.88 12.43
N LYS A 54 4.68 6.74 12.74
CA LYS A 54 4.60 8.15 12.34
C LYS A 54 4.54 8.23 10.81
N PRO A 55 3.69 9.10 10.23
CA PRO A 55 3.73 9.35 8.79
C PRO A 55 5.14 9.85 8.43
N TYR A 56 5.70 9.31 7.36
CA TYR A 56 7.00 9.74 6.85
C TYR A 56 6.79 10.94 5.91
N GLY A 57 7.72 11.90 5.86
CA GLY A 57 7.67 13.03 4.92
C GLY A 57 6.73 14.19 5.30
N LYS A 58 6.84 15.31 4.56
CA LYS A 58 6.06 16.55 4.79
C LYS A 58 4.56 16.42 4.46
N ASN A 59 4.15 15.30 3.87
CA ASN A 59 2.77 15.07 3.43
C ASN A 59 2.00 14.24 4.47
N LYS A 60 1.08 14.90 5.19
CA LYS A 60 0.16 14.32 6.19
C LYS A 60 -0.75 13.18 5.67
N HIS A 61 -0.71 12.87 4.38
CA HIS A 61 -1.53 11.85 3.73
C HIS A 61 -0.86 10.48 3.58
N ILE A 62 0.36 10.30 4.10
CA ILE A 62 1.00 8.98 4.07
C ILE A 62 0.26 8.04 5.02
N LEU A 63 -0.29 6.98 4.43
CA LEU A 63 -0.97 5.90 5.13
C LEU A 63 -0.06 5.35 6.22
N SER A 64 -0.54 5.35 7.46
CA SER A 64 0.17 4.78 8.59
C SER A 64 -0.23 3.31 8.75
N TYR A 65 0.78 2.46 8.85
CA TYR A 65 0.62 1.04 9.14
C TYR A 65 0.50 0.85 10.65
N GLY A 66 -0.43 -0.02 11.04
CA GLY A 66 -0.53 -0.52 12.41
C GLY A 66 0.78 -1.16 12.87
N ARG A 67 1.10 -0.96 14.14
CA ARG A 67 2.30 -1.48 14.80
C ARG A 67 1.90 -2.25 16.05
N PHE A 68 2.46 -3.45 16.18
CA PHE A 68 2.21 -4.33 17.32
C PHE A 68 3.52 -4.71 17.98
N ASN A 69 3.66 -4.44 19.27
CA ASN A 69 4.83 -4.89 20.04
C ASN A 69 4.60 -6.34 20.46
N PHE A 70 5.49 -7.23 20.04
CA PHE A 70 5.46 -8.65 20.39
C PHE A 70 6.89 -9.10 20.73
N GLN A 71 7.07 -9.65 21.92
CA GLN A 71 8.37 -10.12 22.45
C GLN A 71 9.50 -9.08 22.31
N GLY A 72 9.20 -7.81 22.63
CA GLY A 72 10.18 -6.71 22.56
C GLY A 72 10.47 -6.19 21.15
N LYS A 73 9.90 -6.80 20.11
CA LYS A 73 10.03 -6.37 18.70
C LYS A 73 8.77 -5.64 18.24
N LEU A 74 8.94 -4.56 17.48
CA LEU A 74 7.83 -3.83 16.87
C LEU A 74 7.51 -4.39 15.48
N TRP A 75 6.40 -5.11 15.37
CA TRP A 75 5.91 -5.71 14.13
C TRP A 75 4.96 -4.78 13.38
N VAL A 76 4.84 -5.00 12.06
CA VAL A 76 3.71 -4.46 11.28
C VAL A 76 2.48 -5.31 11.60
N ALA A 77 1.40 -4.67 12.06
CA ALA A 77 0.28 -5.38 12.68
C ALA A 77 -0.38 -6.41 11.74
N HIS A 78 -0.72 -6.01 10.50
CA HIS A 78 -1.37 -6.92 9.55
C HIS A 78 -0.48 -8.11 9.19
N ARG A 79 0.84 -7.88 9.07
CA ARG A 79 1.80 -8.94 8.77
C ARG A 79 1.94 -9.93 9.92
N TRP A 80 2.01 -9.42 11.15
CA TRP A 80 2.11 -10.27 12.33
C TRP A 80 0.95 -11.26 12.38
N LEU A 81 -0.29 -10.75 12.25
CA LEU A 81 -1.49 -11.59 12.26
C LEU A 81 -1.54 -12.55 11.07
N TRP A 82 -1.22 -12.07 9.87
CA TRP A 82 -1.17 -12.93 8.67
C TRP A 82 -0.20 -14.10 8.87
N GLU A 83 0.99 -13.84 9.43
CA GLU A 83 1.98 -14.89 9.69
C GLU A 83 1.54 -15.87 10.78
N GLN A 84 0.76 -15.44 11.79
CA GLN A 84 0.20 -16.35 12.80
C GLN A 84 -0.82 -17.34 12.21
N ILE A 85 -1.45 -17.00 11.09
CA ILE A 85 -2.53 -17.81 10.48
C ILE A 85 -1.98 -18.65 9.33
N ASN A 86 -1.21 -18.02 8.46
CA ASN A 86 -0.76 -18.61 7.20
C ASN A 86 0.67 -19.16 7.27
N GLY A 87 1.44 -18.84 8.31
CA GLY A 87 2.87 -19.08 8.39
C GLY A 87 3.68 -17.91 7.78
N PRO A 88 5.02 -18.04 7.68
CA PRO A 88 5.87 -16.95 7.19
C PRO A 88 5.47 -16.52 5.77
N VAL A 89 5.52 -15.20 5.50
CA VAL A 89 5.37 -14.70 4.12
C VAL A 89 6.48 -15.30 3.27
N PRO A 90 6.18 -15.92 2.11
CA PRO A 90 7.21 -16.52 1.28
C PRO A 90 8.30 -15.53 0.88
N GLU A 91 9.52 -16.03 0.72
CA GLU A 91 10.67 -15.21 0.34
C GLU A 91 10.42 -14.47 -0.98
N GLY A 92 10.82 -13.20 -1.05
CA GLY A 92 10.62 -12.35 -2.22
C GLY A 92 9.21 -11.79 -2.38
N LEU A 93 8.25 -12.18 -1.53
CA LEU A 93 6.89 -11.66 -1.55
C LEU A 93 6.63 -10.59 -0.48
N VAL A 94 5.63 -9.76 -0.75
CA VAL A 94 5.09 -8.74 0.14
C VAL A 94 3.58 -8.95 0.27
N LEU A 95 2.98 -8.47 1.36
CA LEU A 95 1.52 -8.49 1.52
C LEU A 95 0.91 -7.24 0.90
N ASP A 96 -0.01 -7.43 -0.06
CA ASP A 96 -0.74 -6.38 -0.76
C ASP A 96 -2.20 -6.32 -0.28
N HIS A 97 -2.65 -5.13 0.09
CA HIS A 97 -4.06 -4.82 0.31
C HIS A 97 -4.75 -4.60 -1.04
N PHE A 98 -4.79 -5.63 -1.88
CA PHE A 98 -5.22 -5.52 -3.28
C PHE A 98 -6.64 -4.90 -3.42
N LEU A 99 -7.55 -5.24 -2.50
CA LEU A 99 -8.92 -4.70 -2.41
C LEU A 99 -8.98 -3.19 -2.11
N ALA A 100 -7.92 -2.60 -1.54
CA ALA A 100 -7.91 -1.18 -1.21
C ALA A 100 -7.90 -0.29 -2.46
N ASN A 101 -7.37 -0.79 -3.57
CA ASN A 101 -7.41 -0.08 -4.85
C ASN A 101 -8.82 0.01 -5.45
N HIS A 102 -9.74 -0.86 -4.98
CA HIS A 102 -11.14 -0.91 -5.40
C HIS A 102 -12.10 -0.22 -4.42
N GLY A 103 -11.59 0.31 -3.29
CA GLY A 103 -12.40 0.95 -2.26
C GLY A 103 -13.10 -0.04 -1.30
N GLU A 104 -12.88 -1.35 -1.48
CA GLU A 104 -13.46 -2.42 -0.67
C GLU A 104 -12.67 -2.64 0.63
N CYS A 105 -11.43 -2.14 0.69
CA CYS A 105 -10.59 -2.22 1.88
C CYS A 105 -10.06 -0.85 2.33
N ILE A 106 -9.96 -0.64 3.64
CA ILE A 106 -9.42 0.59 4.23
C ILE A 106 -7.88 0.71 4.14
N GLY A 107 -7.22 -0.26 3.47
CA GLY A 107 -5.79 -0.25 3.20
C GLY A 107 -4.93 -0.47 4.44
N ALA A 108 -3.92 0.37 4.65
CA ALA A 108 -2.83 0.17 5.63
C ALA A 108 -3.26 -0.06 7.10
N LYS A 109 -4.49 0.35 7.46
CA LYS A 109 -5.08 0.11 8.79
C LYS A 109 -5.83 -1.22 8.90
N CYS A 110 -6.14 -1.88 7.78
CA CYS A 110 -6.79 -3.18 7.78
C CYS A 110 -5.78 -4.27 8.16
N VAL A 111 -6.14 -5.10 9.13
CA VAL A 111 -5.37 -6.28 9.55
C VAL A 111 -6.06 -7.59 9.19
N ASN A 112 -7.19 -7.55 8.48
CA ASN A 112 -7.91 -8.75 8.05
C ASN A 112 -7.00 -9.58 7.11
N PRO A 113 -6.62 -10.81 7.48
CA PRO A 113 -5.80 -11.68 6.64
C PRO A 113 -6.40 -11.97 5.27
N ASP A 114 -7.74 -12.06 5.17
CA ASP A 114 -8.45 -12.34 3.92
C ASP A 114 -8.42 -11.15 2.94
N HIS A 115 -8.07 -9.95 3.45
CA HIS A 115 -7.88 -8.76 2.62
C HIS A 115 -6.42 -8.56 2.19
N LEU A 116 -5.55 -9.57 2.41
CA LEU A 116 -4.13 -9.54 2.08
C LEU A 116 -3.78 -10.66 1.10
N GLU A 117 -3.03 -10.31 0.06
CA GLU A 117 -2.47 -11.27 -0.89
C GLU A 117 -0.94 -11.21 -0.88
N PRO A 118 -0.23 -12.33 -0.67
CA PRO A 118 1.20 -12.41 -0.95
C PRO A 118 1.46 -12.20 -2.44
N THR A 119 2.22 -11.16 -2.78
CA THR A 119 2.51 -10.79 -4.16
C THR A 119 3.93 -10.30 -4.34
N THR A 120 4.36 -10.13 -5.58
CA THR A 120 5.68 -9.55 -5.86
C THR A 120 5.66 -8.05 -5.61
N PHE A 121 6.82 -7.49 -5.26
CA PHE A 121 6.96 -6.04 -5.08
C PHE A 121 6.54 -5.23 -6.33
N GLY A 122 6.86 -5.75 -7.53
CA GLY A 122 6.49 -5.11 -8.78
C GLY A 122 4.98 -5.08 -9.02
N GLU A 123 4.28 -6.16 -8.67
CA GLU A 123 2.82 -6.25 -8.76
C GLU A 123 2.14 -5.29 -7.78
N ASN A 124 2.54 -5.33 -6.50
CA ASN A 124 2.03 -4.42 -5.47
C ASN A 124 2.17 -2.95 -5.89
N ILE A 125 3.33 -2.55 -6.43
CA ILE A 125 3.53 -1.19 -6.94
C ILE A 125 2.59 -0.89 -8.11
N ARG A 126 2.44 -1.82 -9.06
CA ARG A 126 1.64 -1.60 -10.27
C ARG A 126 0.15 -1.44 -9.97
N ARG A 127 -0.37 -2.21 -9.01
CA ARG A 127 -1.76 -2.14 -8.56
C ARG A 127 -2.06 -0.85 -7.79
N GLY A 128 -1.09 -0.36 -7.02
CA GLY A 128 -1.23 0.85 -6.21
C GLY A 128 -1.60 2.13 -6.98
N ASN A 129 -1.94 3.17 -6.23
CA ASN A 129 -2.25 4.49 -6.77
C ASN A 129 -1.06 5.49 -6.71
N GLY A 130 0.16 4.97 -6.55
CA GLY A 130 1.38 5.78 -6.55
C GLY A 130 1.64 6.46 -7.89
N ALA A 131 2.50 7.50 -7.89
CA ALA A 131 2.83 8.25 -9.10
C ALA A 131 3.37 7.35 -10.24
N CYS A 132 4.19 6.35 -9.91
CA CYS A 132 4.72 5.38 -10.87
C CYS A 132 3.60 4.59 -11.56
N ALA A 133 2.68 4.01 -10.77
CA ALA A 133 1.57 3.22 -11.27
C ALA A 133 0.57 4.05 -12.08
N ARG A 134 0.20 5.23 -11.56
CA ARG A 134 -0.65 6.19 -12.27
C ARG A 134 -0.03 6.61 -13.59
N ASN A 135 1.28 6.88 -13.61
CA ASN A 135 1.97 7.21 -14.85
C ASN A 135 1.98 6.00 -15.79
N ALA A 136 2.29 4.79 -15.32
CA ALA A 136 2.28 3.59 -16.14
C ALA A 136 0.91 3.34 -16.82
N ARG A 137 -0.21 3.61 -16.12
CA ARG A 137 -1.58 3.49 -16.65
C ARG A 137 -1.96 4.54 -17.70
N LYS A 138 -1.26 5.68 -17.77
CA LYS A 138 -1.57 6.72 -18.78
C LYS A 138 -1.30 6.19 -20.19
N THR A 139 -2.31 6.24 -21.04
CA THR A 139 -2.19 5.94 -22.48
C THR A 139 -1.87 7.20 -23.30
N ALA A 140 -2.29 8.37 -22.82
CA ALA A 140 -2.03 9.67 -23.43
C ALA A 140 -1.37 10.64 -22.44
N CYS A 141 -0.75 11.68 -22.98
CA CYS A 141 -0.23 12.78 -22.16
C CYS A 141 -1.38 13.55 -21.48
N PRO A 142 -1.11 14.38 -20.45
CA PRO A 142 -2.15 15.13 -19.74
C PRO A 142 -3.00 16.07 -20.62
N LYS A 143 -2.58 16.37 -21.86
CA LYS A 143 -3.33 17.15 -22.85
C LYS A 143 -4.14 16.30 -23.84
N GLY A 144 -4.15 14.99 -23.68
CA GLY A 144 -4.87 14.06 -24.55
C GLY A 144 -4.11 13.59 -25.79
N HIS A 145 -2.92 14.12 -26.07
CA HIS A 145 -2.10 13.63 -27.20
C HIS A 145 -1.48 12.26 -26.88
N GLU A 146 -1.31 11.44 -27.91
CA GLU A 146 -0.61 10.16 -27.82
C GLU A 146 0.87 10.33 -27.41
N TYR A 147 1.39 9.31 -26.72
CA TYR A 147 2.83 9.19 -26.47
C TYR A 147 3.47 8.45 -27.65
N ASP A 148 4.37 9.11 -28.37
CA ASP A 148 4.92 8.66 -29.67
C ASP A 148 6.41 8.34 -29.64
N GLY A 149 7.05 8.45 -28.47
CA GLY A 149 8.47 8.16 -28.35
C GLY A 149 8.94 8.02 -26.90
N LYS A 150 10.25 7.84 -26.74
CA LYS A 150 10.94 7.86 -25.44
C LYS A 150 12.19 8.73 -25.53
N ASP A 151 12.50 9.46 -24.46
CA ASP A 151 13.76 10.19 -24.34
C ASP A 151 14.93 9.26 -23.97
N LYS A 152 16.16 9.80 -23.90
CA LYS A 152 17.37 9.05 -23.54
C LYS A 152 17.32 8.43 -22.13
N ARG A 153 16.42 8.90 -21.27
CA ARG A 153 16.21 8.40 -19.90
C ARG A 153 15.04 7.42 -19.84
N GLY A 154 14.43 7.09 -20.98
CA GLY A 154 13.30 6.17 -21.10
C GLY A 154 11.95 6.78 -20.78
N PHE A 155 11.84 8.10 -20.56
CA PHE A 155 10.55 8.74 -20.32
C PHE A 155 9.76 8.85 -21.62
N ARG A 156 8.47 8.50 -21.58
CA ARG A 156 7.58 8.66 -22.73
C ARG A 156 7.44 10.13 -23.12
N THR A 157 7.59 10.40 -24.40
CA THR A 157 7.50 11.74 -24.99
C THR A 157 6.23 11.87 -25.82
N CYS A 158 5.76 13.10 -25.95
CA CYS A 158 4.66 13.47 -26.83
C CYS A 158 5.18 14.59 -27.73
N SER A 159 5.34 14.32 -29.03
CA SER A 159 5.91 15.26 -29.99
C SER A 159 5.10 16.56 -30.07
N THR A 160 3.77 16.49 -30.06
CA THR A 160 2.88 17.67 -30.09
C THR A 160 3.15 18.62 -28.91
N CYS A 161 3.34 18.07 -27.72
CA CYS A 161 3.69 18.84 -26.52
C CYS A 161 5.12 19.37 -26.56
N ALA A 162 6.06 18.59 -27.10
CA ALA A 162 7.44 19.02 -27.27
C ALA A 162 7.53 20.21 -28.24
N GLU A 163 6.85 20.12 -29.39
CA GLU A 163 6.83 21.19 -30.39
C GLU A 163 6.19 22.46 -29.85
N SER A 164 5.01 22.34 -29.20
CA SER A 164 4.35 23.46 -28.55
C SER A 164 5.26 24.16 -27.53
N SER A 165 6.09 23.40 -26.81
CA SER A 165 7.02 23.96 -25.82
C SER A 165 8.22 24.65 -26.49
N ARG A 166 8.72 24.08 -27.59
CA ARG A 166 9.80 24.66 -28.41
C ARG A 166 9.40 26.02 -28.99
N VAL A 167 8.21 26.12 -29.56
CA VAL A 167 7.66 27.38 -30.11
C VAL A 167 7.57 28.44 -29.01
N LYS A 168 7.01 28.10 -27.85
CA LYS A 168 6.91 29.04 -26.71
C LYS A 168 8.26 29.50 -26.19
N ALA A 169 9.25 28.61 -26.13
CA ALA A 169 10.61 28.97 -25.71
C ALA A 169 11.27 29.95 -26.70
N LYS A 170 11.08 29.74 -28.01
CA LYS A 170 11.55 30.66 -29.06
C LYS A 170 10.91 32.04 -28.92
N GLN A 171 9.58 32.11 -28.82
CA GLN A 171 8.83 33.36 -28.64
C GLN A 171 9.28 34.12 -27.39
N LYS A 172 9.50 33.43 -26.27
CA LYS A 172 10.00 34.04 -25.02
C LYS A 172 11.43 34.58 -25.19
N ALA A 173 12.30 33.86 -25.89
CA ALA A 173 13.66 34.33 -26.13
C ALA A 173 13.67 35.57 -27.03
N GLU A 174 12.82 35.60 -28.06
CA GLU A 174 12.64 36.76 -28.94
C GLU A 174 12.09 37.97 -28.17
N SER A 175 11.06 37.78 -27.33
CA SER A 175 10.50 38.85 -26.52
C SER A 175 11.51 39.42 -25.51
N LEU A 176 12.33 38.57 -24.88
CA LEU A 176 13.36 39.02 -23.95
C LEU A 176 14.47 39.83 -24.65
N LYS A 177 14.84 39.45 -25.87
CA LYS A 177 15.80 40.22 -26.69
C LYS A 177 15.25 41.58 -27.10
N ALA A 178 13.96 41.65 -27.44
CA ALA A 178 13.31 42.91 -27.82
C ALA A 178 13.16 43.89 -26.64
N VAL A 179 13.04 43.39 -25.41
CA VAL A 179 12.98 44.24 -24.20
C VAL A 179 14.37 44.71 -23.74
N ALA A 180 15.43 44.00 -24.14
CA ALA A 180 16.82 44.33 -23.79
C ALA A 180 17.51 45.24 -24.83
N ALA A 181 16.82 45.60 -25.91
CA ALA A 181 17.27 46.52 -26.96
C ALA A 181 16.60 47.89 -26.77
#